data_AF-A0A0C3M7P2-F1
#
_entry.id   AF-A0A0C3M7P2-F1
#
_cell.length_a   1.000
_cell.length_b   1.000
_cell.length_c   1.000
_cell.angle_alpha   90.00
_cell.angle_beta   90.00
_cell.angle_gamma   90.00
#
_symmetry.space_group_name_H-M   'P 1'
#
loop_
_entity.id
_entity.type
_entity.pdbx_description
1 polymer ?
#
loop_
_entity_poly.entity_id
_entity_poly.type
_entity_poly.pdbx_seq_one_letter_code
_entity_poly.pdbx_strand_id
1 'polypeptide(L)'
;MDKLDSLRCLRVAALSGYFDPQTQSEAPSHNYWPAVPAAFMKLHDLRLSSFRDVDFGDNKWFPDFGRCCPRLKTLVVAYCTGYTVSRIRSIVEMRIKRVHFDSLESLCVEPRFGTGPACRVSAEDAAWFEGVLNFKNSHLAWYF
;
A
#
# COMPACT_ATOMS: atom_id res chain seq x y z
N MET A 1 -21.27 12.18 17.77
CA MET A 1 -21.11 11.27 16.61
C MET A 1 -19.84 11.70 15.90
N ASP A 2 -18.75 10.96 16.10
CA ASP A 2 -17.47 11.30 15.48
C ASP A 2 -17.52 10.99 13.98
N LYS A 3 -17.08 11.95 13.15
CA LYS A 3 -17.01 11.82 11.67
C LYS A 3 -16.19 10.62 11.17
N LEU A 4 -15.49 9.92 12.07
CA LEU A 4 -14.69 8.72 11.78
C LEU A 4 -15.49 7.41 11.89
N ASP A 5 -16.57 7.35 12.66
CA ASP A 5 -17.39 6.13 12.74
C ASP A 5 -18.15 5.86 11.43
N SER A 6 -18.44 6.91 10.65
CA SER A 6 -19.04 6.75 9.31
C SER A 6 -18.11 6.11 8.28
N LEU A 7 -16.81 5.98 8.58
CA LEU A 7 -15.83 5.37 7.68
C LEU A 7 -15.64 3.87 7.90
N ARG A 8 -16.27 3.27 8.91
CA ARG A 8 -16.14 1.81 9.18
C ARG A 8 -16.59 0.96 8.00
N CYS A 9 -17.61 1.42 7.28
CA CYS A 9 -18.16 0.77 6.09
C CYS A 9 -17.43 1.15 4.79
N LEU A 10 -16.36 1.95 4.86
CA LEU A 10 -15.59 2.35 3.69
C LEU A 10 -14.90 1.11 3.09
N ARG A 11 -15.27 0.78 1.84
CA ARG A 11 -14.74 -0.39 1.13
C ARG A 11 -13.55 -0.08 0.23
N VAL A 12 -13.38 1.18 -0.14
CA VAL A 12 -12.34 1.64 -1.06
C VAL A 12 -11.68 2.86 -0.47
N ALA A 13 -10.35 2.84 -0.37
CA ALA A 13 -9.53 3.97 0.01
C ALA A 13 -8.46 4.20 -1.06
N ALA A 14 -8.42 5.41 -1.60
CA ALA A 14 -7.39 5.83 -2.54
C ALA A 14 -6.71 7.08 -1.96
N LEU A 15 -5.39 7.00 -1.76
CA LEU A 15 -4.56 8.12 -1.36
C LEU A 15 -3.62 8.44 -2.52
N SER A 16 -3.72 9.67 -3.03
CA SER A 16 -2.78 10.21 -4.00
C SER A 16 -2.00 11.33 -3.34
N GLY A 17 -0.68 11.26 -3.35
CA GLY A 17 0.18 12.40 -3.10
C GLY A 17 0.37 13.24 -4.36
N TYR A 18 0.87 14.46 -4.17
CA TYR A 18 1.46 15.26 -5.24
C TYR A 18 2.95 15.34 -4.97
N PHE A 19 3.75 14.86 -5.91
CA PHE A 19 5.21 14.99 -5.87
C PHE A 19 5.62 16.04 -6.90
N ASP A 20 6.09 17.20 -6.43
CA ASP A 20 6.73 18.20 -7.28
C ASP A 20 8.23 17.88 -7.40
N PRO A 21 8.73 17.46 -8.58
CA PRO A 21 10.15 17.19 -8.78
C PRO A 21 11.02 18.46 -8.79
N GLN A 22 10.45 19.67 -8.89
CA GLN A 22 11.20 20.93 -8.93
C GLN A 22 11.52 21.49 -7.53
N THR A 23 10.82 21.06 -6.48
CA THR A 23 11.02 21.55 -5.10
C THR A 23 11.85 20.59 -4.24
N GLN A 24 12.93 20.01 -4.78
CA GLN A 24 13.88 19.20 -3.98
C GLN A 24 14.52 19.96 -2.80
N SER A 25 14.35 21.30 -2.73
CA SER A 25 14.93 22.14 -1.68
C SER A 25 14.07 22.29 -0.41
N GLU A 26 12.77 21.99 -0.46
CA GLU A 26 11.92 22.03 0.73
C GLU A 26 11.13 20.74 0.82
N ALA A 27 11.58 19.86 1.72
CA ALA A 27 10.89 18.62 2.07
C ALA A 27 9.39 18.93 2.23
N PRO A 28 8.49 18.29 1.47
CA PRO A 28 7.07 18.54 1.58
C PRO A 28 6.70 18.33 3.04
N SER A 29 6.18 19.37 3.70
CA SER A 29 5.92 19.36 5.15
C SER A 29 5.30 18.03 5.57
N HIS A 30 6.10 17.16 6.18
CA HIS A 30 5.80 15.75 6.44
C HIS A 30 4.71 15.53 7.50
N ASN A 31 3.92 16.56 7.80
CA ASN A 31 3.11 16.66 9.01
C ASN A 31 1.76 15.93 8.92
N TYR A 32 1.32 15.48 7.74
CA TYR A 32 0.03 14.80 7.57
C TYR A 32 0.13 13.26 7.46
N TRP A 33 1.30 12.73 7.10
CA TRP A 33 1.54 11.29 6.98
C TRP A 33 1.42 10.47 8.29
N PRO A 34 1.71 11.01 9.49
CA PRO A 34 1.57 10.26 10.73
C PRO A 34 0.16 9.74 11.02
N ALA A 35 -0.86 10.41 10.50
CA ALA A 35 -2.26 10.03 10.71
C ALA A 35 -2.70 8.87 9.82
N VAL A 36 -1.97 8.57 8.73
CA VAL A 36 -2.39 7.57 7.74
C VAL A 36 -2.47 6.17 8.35
N PRO A 37 -1.43 5.61 8.99
CA PRO A 37 -1.55 4.30 9.63
C PRO A 37 -2.71 4.22 10.64
N ALA A 38 -2.88 5.27 11.44
CA ALA A 38 -3.94 5.34 12.46
C ALA A 38 -5.35 5.39 11.84
N ALA A 39 -5.52 6.03 10.69
CA ALA A 39 -6.80 6.05 9.98
C ALA A 39 -7.18 4.66 9.46
N PHE A 40 -6.22 3.93 8.86
CA PHE A 40 -6.45 2.58 8.34
C PHE A 40 -6.81 1.55 9.42
N MET A 41 -6.40 1.76 10.68
CA MET A 41 -6.82 0.91 11.80
C MET A 41 -8.34 0.88 12.01
N LYS A 42 -9.08 1.90 11.54
CA LYS A 42 -10.53 2.02 11.73
C LYS A 42 -11.36 1.49 10.55
N LEU A 43 -10.71 1.13 9.44
CA LEU A 43 -11.38 0.76 8.19
C LEU A 43 -11.54 -0.77 8.09
N HIS A 44 -12.43 -1.34 8.91
CA HIS A 44 -12.60 -2.79 8.99
C HIS A 44 -13.15 -3.44 7.72
N ASP A 45 -14.03 -2.75 7.00
CA ASP A 45 -14.66 -3.24 5.77
C ASP A 45 -13.88 -2.88 4.50
N LEU A 46 -12.67 -2.33 4.64
CA LEU A 46 -11.85 -1.93 3.50
C LEU A 46 -11.47 -3.16 2.67
N ARG A 47 -11.82 -3.14 1.38
CA ARG A 47 -11.54 -4.21 0.41
C ARG A 47 -10.43 -3.84 -0.56
N LEU A 48 -10.30 -2.56 -0.89
CA LEU A 48 -9.28 -2.05 -1.81
C LEU A 48 -8.57 -0.85 -1.19
N SER A 49 -7.23 -0.90 -1.19
CA SER A 49 -6.38 0.24 -0.85
C SER A 49 -5.47 0.56 -2.04
N SER A 50 -5.46 1.82 -2.46
CA SER A 50 -4.59 2.31 -3.53
C SER A 50 -3.78 3.50 -3.06
N PHE A 51 -2.48 3.45 -3.29
CA PHE A 51 -1.53 4.54 -3.02
C PHE A 51 -0.87 4.96 -4.33
N ARG A 52 -0.87 6.25 -4.59
CA ARG A 52 -0.24 6.86 -5.76
C ARG A 52 0.64 8.03 -5.36
N ASP A 53 1.88 8.08 -5.82
CA ASP A 53 2.80 9.22 -5.57
C ASP A 53 2.96 9.55 -4.07
N VAL A 54 2.95 8.52 -3.21
CA VAL A 54 3.11 8.65 -1.75
C VAL A 54 4.54 8.31 -1.34
N ASP A 55 5.13 9.12 -0.47
CA ASP A 55 6.37 8.77 0.23
C ASP A 55 6.06 8.21 1.63
N PHE A 56 6.42 6.95 1.86
CA PHE A 56 6.15 6.25 3.11
C PHE A 56 7.23 6.43 4.18
N GLY A 57 8.30 7.20 3.90
CA GLY A 57 9.34 7.54 4.87
C GLY A 57 9.96 6.29 5.52
N ASP A 58 10.52 5.40 4.70
CA ASP A 58 11.15 4.14 5.12
C ASP A 58 10.23 3.19 5.90
N ASN A 59 9.02 2.99 5.38
CA ASN A 59 7.91 2.19 5.89
C ASN A 59 7.23 2.77 7.13
N LYS A 60 7.70 3.91 7.65
CA LYS A 60 7.15 4.54 8.86
C LYS A 60 5.65 4.84 8.72
N TRP A 61 5.24 5.24 7.52
CA TRP A 61 3.86 5.64 7.23
C TRP A 61 3.09 4.60 6.39
N PHE A 62 3.72 3.46 6.07
CA PHE A 62 3.05 2.38 5.35
C PHE A 62 2.11 1.63 6.29
N PRO A 63 0.79 1.55 6.02
CA PRO A 63 -0.12 0.86 6.91
C PRO A 63 0.23 -0.62 7.09
N ASP A 64 0.15 -1.12 8.32
CA ASP A 64 0.36 -2.54 8.62
C ASP A 64 -0.90 -3.36 8.27
N PHE A 65 -1.11 -3.61 6.98
CA PHE A 65 -2.23 -4.42 6.48
C PHE A 65 -2.16 -5.90 6.91
N GLY A 66 -1.09 -6.36 7.56
CA GLY A 66 -1.07 -7.64 8.24
C GLY A 66 -1.85 -7.61 9.56
N ARG A 67 -2.10 -6.42 10.11
CA ARG A 67 -2.74 -6.18 11.41
C ARG A 67 -3.98 -5.28 11.34
N CYS A 68 -4.23 -4.58 10.23
CA CYS A 68 -5.43 -3.77 10.00
C CYS A 68 -6.16 -4.19 8.72
N CYS A 69 -7.39 -3.67 8.53
CA CYS A 69 -8.21 -3.93 7.35
C CYS A 69 -8.40 -5.45 7.08
N PRO A 70 -9.09 -6.20 7.95
CA PRO A 70 -9.22 -7.65 7.82
C PRO A 70 -9.88 -8.08 6.50
N ARG A 71 -10.71 -7.23 5.88
CA ARG A 71 -11.40 -7.51 4.60
C ARG A 71 -10.63 -7.09 3.35
N LEU A 72 -9.39 -6.62 3.49
CA LEU A 72 -8.59 -6.14 2.37
C LEU A 72 -8.24 -7.29 1.41
N LYS A 73 -8.63 -7.15 0.15
CA LYS A 73 -8.35 -8.10 -0.93
C LYS A 73 -7.39 -7.56 -1.97
N THR A 74 -7.29 -6.24 -2.06
CA THR A 74 -6.59 -5.56 -3.15
C THR A 74 -5.68 -4.46 -2.60
N LEU A 75 -4.40 -4.52 -2.94
CA LEU A 75 -3.42 -3.49 -2.61
C LEU A 75 -2.72 -2.99 -3.88
N VAL A 76 -2.76 -1.68 -4.11
CA VAL A 76 -2.07 -1.00 -5.22
C VAL A 76 -1.09 0.00 -4.64
N VAL A 77 0.18 -0.11 -5.04
CA VAL A 77 1.27 0.80 -4.67
C VAL A 77 1.92 1.28 -5.96
N ALA A 78 1.52 2.45 -6.44
CA ALA A 78 1.97 3.01 -7.72
C ALA A 78 2.77 4.30 -7.51
N TYR A 79 3.95 4.40 -8.13
CA TYR A 79 4.82 5.57 -8.08
C TYR A 79 5.17 6.07 -6.67
N CYS A 80 5.09 5.19 -5.67
CA CYS A 80 5.39 5.50 -4.29
C CYS A 80 6.89 5.37 -4.00
N THR A 81 7.35 6.00 -2.91
CA THR A 81 8.71 5.88 -2.38
C THR A 81 8.68 5.51 -0.90
N GLY A 82 9.85 5.19 -0.33
CA GLY A 82 9.96 4.93 1.11
C GLY A 82 9.23 3.67 1.58
N TYR A 83 8.77 2.76 0.71
CA TYR A 83 8.34 1.42 1.08
C TYR A 83 9.41 0.40 0.69
N THR A 84 9.37 -0.81 1.24
CA THR A 84 10.20 -1.93 0.76
C THR A 84 9.35 -3.10 0.26
N VAL A 85 9.83 -3.79 -0.77
CA VAL A 85 9.17 -5.01 -1.29
C VAL A 85 9.11 -6.10 -0.20
N SER A 86 10.16 -6.21 0.61
CA SER A 86 10.18 -7.10 1.78
C SER A 86 9.05 -6.80 2.76
N ARG A 87 8.73 -5.51 3.01
CA ARG A 87 7.60 -5.13 3.86
C ARG A 87 6.26 -5.59 3.25
N ILE A 88 6.07 -5.40 1.95
CA ILE A 88 4.86 -5.86 1.23
C ILE A 88 4.74 -7.39 1.31
N ARG A 89 5.83 -8.12 1.06
CA ARG A 89 5.88 -9.59 1.19
C ARG A 89 5.49 -10.06 2.59
N SER A 90 6.04 -9.43 3.64
CA SER A 90 5.68 -9.75 5.03
C SER A 90 4.18 -9.58 5.32
N ILE A 91 3.53 -8.60 4.70
CA ILE A 91 2.08 -8.38 4.82
C ILE A 91 1.31 -9.54 4.17
N VAL A 92 1.68 -9.92 2.94
CA VAL A 92 1.06 -11.04 2.24
C VAL A 92 1.18 -12.33 3.06
N GLU A 93 2.40 -12.64 3.53
CA GLU A 93 2.66 -13.82 4.36
C GLU A 93 1.86 -13.83 5.67
N MET A 94 1.78 -12.69 6.36
CA MET A 94 0.99 -12.58 7.58
C MET A 94 -0.49 -12.83 7.34
N ARG A 95 -1.04 -12.32 6.24
CA ARG A 95 -2.47 -12.49 5.91
C ARG A 95 -2.79 -13.93 5.54
N ILE A 96 -1.92 -14.61 4.79
CA ILE A 96 -2.06 -16.04 4.48
C ILE A 96 -2.16 -16.90 5.77
N LYS A 97 -1.40 -16.54 6.81
CA LYS A 97 -1.33 -17.31 8.06
C LYS A 97 -2.43 -16.99 9.07
N ARG A 98 -3.18 -15.89 8.91
CA ARG A 98 -4.11 -15.38 9.93
C ARG A 98 -5.56 -15.70 9.59
N VAL A 99 -6.21 -16.52 10.42
CA VAL A 99 -7.61 -16.96 10.24
C VAL A 99 -8.63 -15.81 10.17
N HIS A 100 -8.35 -14.68 10.86
CA HIS A 100 -9.28 -13.54 10.92
C HIS A 100 -9.05 -12.47 9.85
N PHE A 101 -8.14 -12.72 8.91
CA PHE A 101 -7.81 -11.79 7.83
C PHE A 101 -8.04 -12.49 6.49
N ASP A 102 -8.74 -11.83 5.58
CA ASP A 102 -8.88 -12.31 4.22
C ASP A 102 -7.49 -12.30 3.55
N SER A 103 -7.13 -13.34 2.80
CA SER A 103 -5.92 -13.30 1.97
C SER A 103 -6.01 -12.18 0.93
N LEU A 104 -4.87 -11.58 0.59
CA LEU A 104 -4.82 -10.67 -0.55
C LEU A 104 -5.02 -11.48 -1.84
N GLU A 105 -5.99 -11.06 -2.64
CA GLU A 105 -6.29 -11.67 -3.94
C GLU A 105 -5.48 -11.00 -5.05
N SER A 106 -5.16 -9.72 -4.90
CA SER A 106 -4.45 -8.96 -5.94
C SER A 106 -3.50 -7.92 -5.36
N LEU A 107 -2.31 -7.83 -5.96
CA LEU A 107 -1.27 -6.90 -5.61
C LEU A 107 -0.75 -6.22 -6.88
N CYS A 108 -0.68 -4.89 -6.84
CA CYS A 108 0.04 -4.12 -7.84
C CYS A 108 1.16 -3.33 -7.18
N VAL A 109 2.38 -3.48 -7.68
CA VAL A 109 3.54 -2.68 -7.26
C VAL A 109 4.20 -2.12 -8.51
N GLU A 110 4.02 -0.81 -8.72
CA GLU A 110 4.65 -0.09 -9.81
C GLU A 110 5.59 0.97 -9.23
N PRO A 111 6.91 0.71 -9.18
CA PRO A 111 7.86 1.65 -8.60
C PRO A 111 7.98 2.92 -9.46
N ARG A 112 8.29 4.05 -8.82
CA ARG A 112 8.65 5.28 -9.54
C ARG A 112 10.00 5.07 -10.27
N PHE A 113 10.17 5.70 -11.43
CA PHE A 113 11.47 5.70 -12.09
C PHE A 113 12.54 6.30 -11.15
N GLY A 114 13.70 5.64 -11.07
CA GLY A 114 14.80 6.08 -10.22
C GLY A 114 14.70 5.72 -8.73
N THR A 115 13.65 5.01 -8.26
CA THR A 115 13.66 4.51 -6.87
C THR A 115 14.79 3.54 -6.63
N GLY A 116 15.28 3.52 -5.38
CA GLY A 116 16.29 2.58 -4.90
C GLY A 116 15.88 1.10 -5.04
N PRO A 117 16.85 0.18 -4.93
CA PRO A 117 16.63 -1.25 -5.17
C PRO A 117 15.58 -1.86 -4.23
N ALA A 118 15.45 -1.34 -3.01
CA ALA A 118 14.51 -1.86 -2.02
C ALA A 118 13.02 -1.68 -2.42
N CYS A 119 12.69 -0.73 -3.30
CA CYS A 119 11.34 -0.52 -3.81
C CYS A 119 11.06 -1.34 -5.09
N ARG A 120 12.08 -1.92 -5.71
CA ARG A 120 11.96 -2.64 -6.99
C ARG A 120 11.66 -4.10 -6.73
N VAL A 121 10.63 -4.62 -7.40
CA VAL A 121 10.29 -6.04 -7.35
C VAL A 121 11.32 -6.80 -8.19
N SER A 122 12.08 -7.70 -7.55
CA SER A 122 12.99 -8.59 -8.24
C SER A 122 12.23 -9.68 -9.01
N ALA A 123 12.91 -10.41 -9.90
CA ALA A 123 12.29 -11.56 -10.58
C ALA A 123 11.88 -12.66 -9.59
N GLU A 124 12.66 -12.88 -8.53
CA GLU A 124 12.34 -13.84 -7.47
C GLU A 124 11.09 -13.40 -6.68
N ASP A 125 11.00 -12.12 -6.31
CA ASP A 125 9.83 -11.59 -5.61
C ASP A 125 8.58 -11.65 -6.50
N ALA A 126 8.71 -11.29 -7.78
CA ALA A 126 7.61 -11.38 -8.74
C ALA A 126 7.07 -12.82 -8.85
N ALA A 127 7.96 -13.80 -9.07
CA ALA A 127 7.58 -15.21 -9.13
C ALA A 127 6.93 -15.70 -7.82
N TRP A 128 7.44 -15.24 -6.67
CA TRP A 128 6.84 -15.55 -5.38
C TRP A 128 5.42 -14.98 -5.24
N PHE A 129 5.21 -13.70 -5.60
CA PHE A 129 3.89 -13.08 -5.54
C PHE A 129 2.89 -13.75 -6.49
N GLU A 130 3.31 -14.04 -7.73
CA GLU A 130 2.50 -14.74 -8.73
C GLU A 130 2.11 -16.15 -8.28
N GLY A 131 2.94 -16.80 -7.46
CA GLY A 131 2.62 -18.10 -6.88
C GLY A 131 1.51 -18.09 -5.82
N VAL A 132 1.16 -16.93 -5.26
CA VAL A 132 0.21 -16.82 -4.14
C VAL A 132 -0.96 -15.87 -4.37
N LEU A 133 -0.87 -14.95 -5.33
CA LEU A 133 -1.93 -13.97 -5.65
C LEU A 133 -1.82 -13.46 -7.10
N ASN A 134 -2.82 -12.69 -7.55
CA ASN A 134 -2.75 -12.01 -8.85
C ASN A 134 -1.82 -10.78 -8.75
N PHE A 135 -0.57 -10.96 -9.18
CA PHE A 135 0.46 -9.92 -9.14
C PHE A 135 0.57 -9.17 -10.47
N LYS A 136 0.71 -7.84 -10.40
CA LYS A 136 1.02 -6.98 -11.55
C LYS A 136 2.10 -5.97 -11.18
N ASN A 137 3.06 -5.77 -12.05
CA ASN A 137 4.10 -4.74 -11.91
C ASN A 137 3.73 -3.40 -12.60
N SER A 138 2.52 -3.31 -13.14
CA SER A 138 1.95 -2.08 -13.69
C SER A 138 0.46 -1.96 -13.36
N HIS A 139 0.05 -0.79 -12.87
CA HIS A 139 -1.35 -0.51 -12.55
C HIS A 139 -2.20 -0.29 -13.81
N LEU A 140 -1.58 0.03 -14.94
CA LEU A 140 -2.27 0.13 -16.24
C LEU A 140 -2.82 -1.22 -16.69
N ALA A 141 -2.25 -2.33 -16.24
CA ALA A 141 -2.72 -3.68 -16.52
C ALA A 141 -4.06 -4.05 -15.84
N TRP A 142 -4.67 -3.12 -15.08
CA TRP A 142 -5.96 -3.31 -14.42
C TRP A 142 -7.12 -2.66 -15.18
N TYR A 143 -6.82 -1.88 -16.22
CA TYR A 143 -7.79 -1.17 -17.06
C TYR A 143 -8.01 -1.84 -18.42
N PHE A 144 -7.41 -3.01 -18.65
CA PHE A 144 -7.53 -3.82 -19.87
C PHE A 144 -7.95 -5.25 -19.54
#